data_AF-A0A5N5TAQ7-F1
#
_entry.id   AF-A0A5N5TAQ7-F1
#
_cell.length_a   1.000
_cell.length_b   1.000
_cell.length_c   1.000
_cell.angle_alpha   90.00
_cell.angle_beta   90.00
_cell.angle_gamma   90.00
#
_symmetry.space_group_name_H-M   'P 1'
#
loop_
_entity.id
_entity.type
_entity.pdbx_description
1 polymer ?
#
loop_
_entity_poly.entity_id
_entity_poly.type
_entity_poly.pdbx_seq_one_letter_code
_entity_poly.pdbx_strand_id
1 'polypeptide(L)' 'MGSLTEDQDKLLDEAMGVVRTQSFQMKRCLDKNRLMDGLKHASNMLGELRTSSLTPKIYVYM' A
#
# COMPACT_ATOMS: atom_id res chain seq x y z
N MET A 1 -22.69 -9.10 12.62
CA MET A 1 -22.58 -8.79 11.18
C MET A 1 -21.82 -7.48 11.09
N GLY A 2 -20.50 -7.52 10.93
CA GLY A 2 -19.73 -6.31 10.64
C GLY A 2 -20.16 -5.79 9.27
N SER A 3 -20.32 -4.48 9.13
CA SER A 3 -20.75 -3.90 7.86
C SER A 3 -19.61 -4.00 6.83
N LEU A 4 -19.93 -4.20 5.56
CA LEU A 4 -18.94 -4.27 4.45
C LEU A 4 -17.96 -3.08 4.43
N THR A 5 -18.36 -1.95 5.02
CA THR A 5 -17.59 -0.73 5.20
C THR A 5 -16.53 -0.84 6.30
N GLU A 6 -16.81 -1.49 7.43
CA GLU A 6 -15.82 -1.69 8.50
C GLU A 6 -14.69 -2.63 8.07
N ASP A 7 -15.01 -3.63 7.25
CA ASP A 7 -13.99 -4.53 6.69
C ASP A 7 -13.14 -3.82 5.62
N GLN A 8 -13.73 -2.87 4.87
CA GLN A 8 -12.97 -2.03 3.92
C GLN A 8 -12.07 -1.02 4.63
N ASP A 9 -12.53 -0.39 5.70
CA ASP A 9 -11.72 0.55 6.49
C ASP A 9 -10.50 -0.16 7.11
N LYS A 10 -10.68 -1.40 7.58
CA LYS A 10 -9.57 -2.24 8.05
C LYS A 10 -8.58 -2.58 6.95
N LEU A 11 -9.07 -2.99 5.78
CA LEU A 11 -8.21 -3.28 4.62
C LEU A 11 -7.43 -2.04 4.17
N LEU A 12 -8.08 -0.87 4.21
CA LEU A 12 -7.43 0.41 3.90
C LEU A 12 -6.34 0.74 4.91
N ASP A 13 -6.60 0.57 6.21
CA ASP A 13 -5.61 0.86 7.26
C ASP A 13 -4.42 -0.10 7.19
N GLU A 14 -4.66 -1.38 6.91
CA GLU A 14 -3.62 -2.38 6.65
C GLU A 14 -2.77 -1.99 5.43
N ALA A 15 -3.40 -1.65 4.30
CA ALA A 15 -2.70 -1.20 3.10
C ALA A 15 -1.86 0.07 3.37
N MET A 16 -2.42 1.04 4.09
CA MET A 16 -1.73 2.26 4.51
C MET A 16 -0.55 1.98 5.45
N GLY A 17 -0.66 0.97 6.31
CA GLY A 17 0.44 0.49 7.16
C GLY A 17 1.59 -0.08 6.34
N VAL A 18 1.28 -0.88 5.32
CA VAL A 18 2.30 -1.44 4.41
C VAL A 18 2.97 -0.33 3.60
N VAL A 19 2.19 0.62 3.05
CA VAL A 19 2.73 1.76 2.28
C VAL A 19 3.71 2.58 3.10
N ARG A 20 3.37 2.91 4.35
CA ARG A 20 4.28 3.62 5.27
C ARG A 20 5.57 2.84 5.53
N THR A 21 5.46 1.53 5.75
CA THR A 21 6.62 0.68 6.03
C THR A 21 7.53 0.52 4.80
N GLN A 22 6.95 0.23 3.63
CA GLN A 22 7.70 0.02 2.39
C GLN A 22 8.34 1.32 1.88
N SER A 23 7.65 2.46 1.99
CA SER A 23 8.22 3.76 1.62
C SER A 23 9.43 4.15 2.47
N PHE A 24 9.39 3.87 3.78
CA PHE A 24 10.54 4.07 4.67
C PHE A 24 11.73 3.18 4.28
N GLN A 25 11.49 1.89 4.04
CA GLN A 25 12.53 0.96 3.62
C GLN A 25 13.10 1.31 2.24
N MET A 26 12.24 1.70 1.30
CA MET A 26 12.64 2.21 -0.02
C MET A 26 13.59 3.39 0.12
N LYS A 27 13.20 4.43 0.89
CA LYS A 27 14.05 5.60 1.13
C LYS A 27 15.41 5.20 1.69
N ARG A 28 15.43 4.32 2.70
CA ARG A 28 16.68 3.82 3.31
C ARG A 28 17.57 3.05 2.33
N CYS A 29 16.99 2.29 1.40
CA CYS A 29 17.73 1.59 0.35
C CYS A 29 18.30 2.58 -0.67
N LEU A 30 17.52 3.59 -1.07
CA LEU A 30 17.96 4.64 -1.98
C LEU A 30 19.08 5.49 -1.37
N ASP A 31 18.99 5.85 -0.09
CA ASP A 31 20.03 6.56 0.65
C ASP A 31 21.37 5.77 0.69
N LYS A 32 21.30 4.45 0.52
CA LYS A 32 22.45 3.53 0.48
C LYS A 32 22.88 3.14 -0.95
N ASN A 33 22.37 3.82 -1.98
CA ASN A 33 22.58 3.46 -3.39
C ASN A 33 22.15 2.03 -3.77
N ARG A 34 21.23 1.42 -3.02
CA ARG A 34 20.68 0.08 -3.27
C ARG A 34 19.41 0.17 -4.13
N LEU A 35 19.57 0.55 -5.40
CA LEU A 35 18.46 0.82 -6.31
C LEU A 35 17.50 -0.37 -6.46
N MET A 36 18.01 -1.58 -6.71
CA MET A 36 17.18 -2.77 -6.92
C MET A 36 16.36 -3.14 -5.68
N ASP A 37 16.94 -2.99 -4.48
CA ASP A 37 16.21 -3.23 -3.23
C ASP A 37 15.15 -2.15 -2.99
N GLY A 38 15.45 -0.89 -3.29
CA GLY A 38 14.47 0.19 -3.26
C GLY A 38 13.28 -0.06 -4.19
N LEU A 39 13.55 -0.50 -5.43
CA LEU A 39 12.51 -0.87 -6.41
C LEU A 39 11.67 -2.07 -5.95
N LYS A 40 12.26 -3.02 -5.24
CA LYS A 40 11.51 -4.14 -4.63
C LYS A 40 10.51 -3.64 -3.60
N HIS A 41 10.90 -2.70 -2.74
CA HIS A 41 9.98 -2.07 -1.78
C HIS A 41 8.86 -1.28 -2.48
N ALA A 42 9.18 -0.56 -3.56
CA ALA A 42 8.18 0.14 -4.38
C ALA A 42 7.19 -0.84 -5.04
N SER A 43 7.69 -1.95 -5.59
CA SER A 43 6.85 -2.99 -6.20
C SER A 43 5.91 -3.63 -5.18
N ASN A 44 6.39 -3.94 -3.98
CA ASN A 44 5.56 -4.47 -2.89
C ASN A 44 4.47 -3.47 -2.46
N MET A 45 4.81 -2.19 -2.38
CA MET A 45 3.88 -1.12 -2.06
C MET A 45 2.75 -1.00 -3.10
N LEU A 46 3.10 -1.03 -4.39
CA LEU A 46 2.13 -0.99 -5.49
C LEU A 46 1.32 -2.28 -5.59
N GLY A 47 1.93 -3.42 -5.22
CA GLY A 47 1.26 -4.71 -5.11
C GLY A 47 0.08 -4.62 -4.15
N GLU A 48 0.32 -4.14 -2.93
CA GLU A 48 -0.73 -4.06 -1.91
C GLU A 48 -1.85 -3.09 -2.27
N LEU A 49 -1.55 -1.92 -2.84
CA LEU A 49 -2.57 -0.98 -3.31
C LEU A 49 -3.49 -1.58 -4.39
N ARG A 50 -2.96 -2.53 -5.18
CA ARG A 50 -3.72 -3.22 -6.23
C ARG A 50 -4.53 -4.40 -5.67
N THR A 51 -4.00 -5.15 -4.70
CA THR A 51 -4.72 -6.24 -4.01
C THR A 51 -5.81 -5.71 -3.09
N SER A 52 -5.58 -4.56 -2.45
CA SER A 52 -6.60 -3.83 -1.70
C SER A 52 -7.58 -3.12 -2.64
N SER A 53 -7.99 -3.77 -3.74
CA SER A 53 -9.00 -3.28 -4.70
C SER A 53 -10.28 -2.89 -3.97
N LEU A 54 -10.26 -1.65 -3.49
CA LEU A 54 -11.39 -0.82 -3.15
C LEU A 54 -12.37 -1.02 -4.30
N THR A 55 -13.57 -1.49 -3.98
CA THR A 55 -14.56 -1.78 -5.00
C THR A 55 -14.83 -0.50 -5.81
N PRO A 56 -15.24 -0.59 -7.09
CA PRO A 56 -15.25 0.52 -8.06
C PRO A 56 -15.96 1.82 -7.62
N LYS A 57 -16.75 1.80 -6.54
CA LYS A 57 -17.49 2.96 -6.02
C LYS A 57 -16.59 4.13 -5.61
N ILE A 58 -15.34 3.90 -5.19
CA ILE A 58 -14.47 4.97 -4.68
C ILE A 58 -13.58 5.58 -5.78
N TYR A 59 -13.20 4.82 -6.83
CA TYR A 59 -12.39 5.33 -7.95
C TYR A 59 -13.10 6.44 -8.76
N VAL A 60 -14.44 6.51 -8.71
CA VAL A 60 -15.25 7.48 -9.47
C VAL A 60 -15.51 8.78 -8.69
N TYR A 61 -15.22 8.81 -7.39
CA TYR A 61 -15.46 9.98 -6.51
C TYR A 61 -14.18 10.66 -5.99
N MET A 62 -13.00 10.22 -6.44
CA MET A 62 -11.76 11.02 -6.36
C MET A 62 -11.57 11.80 -7.65
#